data_AF-A0A5S9IQ30-F1
#
_entry.id   AF-A0A5S9IQ30-F1
#
_cell.length_a   1.000
_cell.length_b   1.000
_cell.length_c   1.000
_cell.angle_alpha   90.00
_cell.angle_beta   90.00
_cell.angle_gamma   90.00
#
_symmetry.space_group_name_H-M   'P 1'
#
loop_
_entity.id
_entity.type
_entity.pdbx_description
1 polymer ?
#
loop_
_entity_poly.entity_id
_entity_poly.type
_entity_poly.pdbx_seq_one_letter_code
_entity_poly.pdbx_strand_id
1 'polypeptide(L)'
;MQQKLIYIFIVLFICTSALMAEEYDIPEFKKVDKKTKGNHVCQYPIRPSTSTLFFVSSFANPGSMEIEPNDNTINANPAITSSGQNLDVSGNLTSDDIDSYRLEVTKGDVVGIAIKGNGLDTVVGIYDASGNEIISNDDHSGVASFYPAGSPLPSPTSTENSALTWIAPENGTFFVVVKGFDESVSGDYTLEIRNTRPFLETQPRGTKQIIFLDFDGESINSRELFGQGKASATLSPMVDFLTNWGLTAFEERQVADAIINTITQDLEKLKAINPNADFEIRNSYDHPNDFGLPHVSRVIIGGTIDQIGFPTIGIASSVDPGNFATQDTAVVLLDLLSAPASDPNSINSLPLARGFSKVNAVGLVVGKIASHEIGHFLGCWHTNNQNNAHCIMDQGGDLKNSSGIGNDNQLGSGDDKAVNFAKDIYMENEGIATGSENTDIRAAYALSKGK
;
A
#
# COMPACT_ATOMS: atom_id res chain seq x y z
N MET A 1 -9.28 35.36 46.25
CA MET A 1 -10.01 36.25 45.31
C MET A 1 -9.03 36.59 44.21
N GLN A 2 -9.17 36.38 42.89
CA GLN A 2 -10.18 35.89 41.94
C GLN A 2 -9.34 35.18 40.82
N GLN A 3 -9.59 33.94 40.44
CA GLN A 3 -10.44 33.48 39.32
C GLN A 3 -10.15 34.04 37.91
N LYS A 4 -9.72 33.09 37.03
CA LYS A 4 -10.08 32.83 35.61
C LYS A 4 -9.67 33.91 34.56
N LEU A 5 -9.40 33.60 33.29
CA LEU A 5 -9.90 32.60 32.36
C LEU A 5 -8.84 32.28 31.28
N ILE A 6 -8.67 31.00 30.95
CA ILE A 6 -7.98 30.52 29.74
C ILE A 6 -9.06 30.31 28.66
N TYR A 7 -8.88 30.87 27.47
CA TYR A 7 -9.72 30.59 26.30
C TYR A 7 -8.99 29.62 25.37
N ILE A 8 -9.56 28.42 25.22
CA ILE A 8 -9.25 27.43 24.18
C ILE A 8 -10.24 27.68 23.04
N PHE A 9 -9.74 27.89 21.82
CA PHE A 9 -10.57 27.94 20.62
C PHE A 9 -10.85 26.52 20.13
N ILE A 10 -12.11 26.11 20.23
CA ILE A 10 -12.69 25.01 19.47
C ILE A 10 -13.27 25.63 18.20
N VAL A 11 -12.78 25.25 17.02
CA VAL A 11 -13.41 25.60 15.75
C VAL A 11 -14.22 24.41 15.29
N LEU A 12 -15.53 24.54 15.51
CA LEU A 12 -16.59 23.76 14.89
C LEU A 12 -16.98 24.48 13.59
N PHE A 13 -16.98 23.82 12.44
CA PHE A 13 -17.67 24.37 11.25
C PHE A 13 -18.40 23.28 10.46
N ILE A 14 -19.73 23.36 10.55
CA ILE A 14 -20.73 22.88 9.60
C ILE A 14 -21.12 24.08 8.73
N CYS A 15 -21.30 23.91 7.41
CA CYS A 15 -22.26 24.66 6.56
C CYS A 15 -22.18 24.12 5.11
N THR A 16 -23.24 23.68 4.42
CA THR A 16 -24.44 24.38 3.85
C THR A 16 -24.14 25.58 2.95
N SER A 17 -24.94 25.65 1.87
CA SER A 17 -24.73 26.30 0.57
C SER A 17 -25.36 27.70 0.41
N ALA A 18 -24.95 28.37 -0.69
CA ALA A 18 -25.67 29.33 -1.55
C ALA A 18 -25.46 30.87 -1.41
N LEU A 19 -24.99 31.44 -2.53
CA LEU A 19 -25.27 32.76 -3.18
C LEU A 19 -25.00 34.10 -2.47
N MET A 20 -24.08 34.91 -3.04
CA MET A 20 -24.39 36.05 -3.95
C MET A 20 -23.09 36.72 -4.45
N ALA A 21 -23.12 37.17 -5.70
CA ALA A 21 -22.01 37.72 -6.47
C ALA A 21 -21.89 39.25 -6.34
N GLU A 22 -20.66 39.78 -6.54
CA GLU A 22 -20.43 41.04 -7.25
C GLU A 22 -19.04 41.02 -7.89
N GLU A 23 -18.97 41.54 -9.12
CA GLU A 23 -17.99 41.30 -10.17
C GLU A 23 -16.67 42.05 -10.00
N TYR A 24 -15.57 41.43 -10.46
CA TYR A 24 -14.54 42.12 -11.26
C TYR A 24 -13.92 41.11 -12.24
N ASP A 25 -13.89 41.50 -13.52
CA ASP A 25 -13.69 40.68 -14.71
C ASP A 25 -12.23 40.71 -15.18
N ILE A 26 -11.62 39.53 -15.42
CA ILE A 26 -10.44 39.32 -16.28
C ILE A 26 -10.61 37.94 -16.97
N PRO A 27 -10.53 37.82 -18.31
CA PRO A 27 -11.03 36.65 -19.06
C PRO A 27 -10.05 35.45 -19.18
N GLU A 28 -10.60 34.25 -18.90
CA GLU A 28 -10.50 32.92 -19.59
C GLU A 28 -9.12 32.41 -20.14
N PHE A 29 -8.61 31.19 -19.85
CA PHE A 29 -9.24 29.85 -19.75
C PHE A 29 -8.59 28.92 -18.68
N LYS A 30 -9.46 28.40 -17.82
CA LYS A 30 -9.50 27.19 -16.97
C LYS A 30 -8.24 26.31 -16.80
N LYS A 31 -7.54 26.51 -15.68
CA LYS A 31 -6.94 25.42 -14.89
C LYS A 31 -8.03 24.80 -14.01
N VAL A 32 -8.12 23.47 -13.99
CA VAL A 32 -8.98 22.73 -13.07
C VAL A 32 -8.36 22.83 -11.68
N ASP A 33 -8.83 23.78 -10.87
CA ASP A 33 -8.60 23.79 -9.43
C ASP A 33 -9.33 22.58 -8.81
N LYS A 34 -8.60 21.47 -8.60
CA LYS A 34 -9.02 20.44 -7.65
C LYS A 34 -8.86 21.02 -6.23
N LYS A 35 -9.87 21.76 -5.77
CA LYS A 35 -10.14 21.88 -4.33
C LYS A 35 -10.52 20.49 -3.83
N THR A 36 -9.53 19.72 -3.44
CA THR A 36 -9.69 18.48 -2.69
C THR A 36 -10.38 18.82 -1.37
N LYS A 37 -11.66 18.44 -1.25
CA LYS A 37 -12.23 18.08 0.05
C LYS A 37 -11.34 16.97 0.61
N GLY A 38 -10.93 17.10 1.86
CA GLY A 38 -9.92 16.23 2.49
C GLY A 38 -10.27 14.75 2.35
N ASN A 39 -9.65 14.10 1.37
CA ASN A 39 -9.46 12.66 1.36
C ASN A 39 -8.14 12.43 2.09
N HIS A 40 -8.21 11.75 3.23
CA HIS A 40 -7.02 11.36 4.00
C HIS A 40 -6.29 10.25 3.24
N VAL A 41 -5.51 10.61 2.23
CA VAL A 41 -4.49 9.69 1.68
C VAL A 41 -3.46 9.50 2.79
N CYS A 42 -3.16 8.25 3.16
CA CYS A 42 -2.05 7.96 4.05
C CYS A 42 -0.78 8.54 3.42
N GLN A 43 -0.26 9.63 4.00
CA GLN A 43 0.99 10.22 3.54
C GLN A 43 2.15 9.37 4.09
N TYR A 44 2.71 8.55 3.23
CA TYR A 44 3.89 7.74 3.52
C TYR A 44 5.17 8.61 3.52
N PRO A 45 6.24 8.18 4.23
CA PRO A 45 7.49 8.90 4.22
C PRO A 45 8.03 9.05 2.80
N ILE A 46 8.37 10.28 2.40
CA ILE A 46 9.25 10.49 1.24
C ILE A 46 10.67 10.16 1.69
N ARG A 47 11.15 8.96 1.37
CA ARG A 47 12.54 8.60 1.61
C ARG A 47 13.42 9.24 0.52
N PRO A 48 14.59 9.82 0.85
CA PRO A 48 15.49 10.34 -0.18
C PRO A 48 15.81 9.22 -1.17
N SER A 49 15.80 9.57 -2.47
CA SER A 49 16.09 8.63 -3.55
C SER A 49 17.37 7.86 -3.26
N THR A 50 17.28 6.54 -3.31
CA THR A 50 18.40 5.66 -3.02
C THR A 50 19.54 5.95 -3.98
N SER A 51 20.71 6.26 -3.43
CA SER A 51 21.98 6.00 -4.09
C SER A 51 22.04 4.53 -4.46
N THR A 52 22.33 4.25 -5.72
CA THR A 52 22.46 2.92 -6.34
C THR A 52 23.07 1.89 -5.38
N LEU A 53 22.23 1.11 -4.69
CA LEU A 53 22.68 -0.11 -4.04
C LEU A 53 23.04 -1.06 -5.17
N PHE A 54 24.34 -1.25 -5.39
CA PHE A 54 24.86 -2.22 -6.33
C PHE A 54 24.47 -3.62 -5.85
N PHE A 55 23.27 -4.07 -6.23
CA PHE A 55 23.05 -5.50 -6.35
C PHE A 55 23.98 -5.97 -7.45
N VAL A 56 25.01 -6.74 -7.07
CA VAL A 56 25.77 -7.54 -8.02
C VAL A 56 24.89 -8.73 -8.42
N SER A 57 23.79 -8.45 -9.12
CA SER A 57 23.13 -9.45 -9.94
C SER A 57 23.86 -9.47 -11.27
N SER A 58 24.50 -10.60 -11.58
CA SER A 58 25.18 -10.85 -12.83
C SER A 58 24.29 -10.46 -14.03
N PHE A 59 24.85 -9.62 -14.91
CA PHE A 59 24.33 -9.16 -16.20
C PHE A 59 23.24 -8.06 -16.16
N ALA A 60 23.53 -6.89 -15.56
CA ALA A 60 23.03 -5.67 -16.18
C ALA A 60 23.68 -5.60 -17.57
N ASN A 61 22.90 -5.73 -18.64
CA ASN A 61 23.40 -5.51 -20.00
C ASN A 61 23.45 -3.99 -20.17
N PRO A 62 24.63 -3.34 -20.15
CA PRO A 62 24.67 -1.89 -20.26
C PRO A 62 24.21 -1.47 -21.66
N GLY A 63 23.16 -0.65 -21.72
CA GLY A 63 22.81 0.18 -22.88
C GLY A 63 22.38 -0.60 -24.12
N SER A 64 21.24 -1.29 -24.05
CA SER A 64 20.50 -1.60 -25.27
C SER A 64 19.83 -0.32 -25.77
N MET A 65 19.93 -0.06 -27.06
CA MET A 65 19.11 0.95 -27.75
C MET A 65 17.84 0.25 -28.22
N GLU A 66 16.72 0.96 -28.21
CA GLU A 66 15.51 0.49 -28.89
C GLU A 66 15.77 0.29 -30.40
N ILE A 67 14.89 -0.46 -31.06
CA ILE A 67 14.99 -0.70 -32.50
C ILE A 67 13.64 -0.50 -33.15
N GLU A 68 13.53 0.57 -33.95
CA GLU A 68 12.35 0.86 -34.75
C GLU A 68 12.18 -0.03 -36.00
N PRO A 69 10.93 -0.30 -36.44
CA PRO A 69 9.67 0.10 -35.81
C PRO A 69 9.28 -0.82 -34.63
N ASN A 70 8.91 -0.28 -33.48
CA ASN A 70 8.44 -1.03 -32.30
C ASN A 70 7.05 -0.57 -31.79
N ASP A 71 6.30 0.18 -32.61
CA ASP A 71 5.01 0.88 -32.35
C ASP A 71 3.86 0.04 -31.75
N ASN A 72 4.05 -1.26 -31.55
CA ASN A 72 3.02 -2.18 -31.10
C ASN A 72 3.61 -3.45 -30.51
N THR A 73 2.78 -4.21 -29.78
CA THR A 73 3.16 -5.45 -29.11
C THR A 73 3.62 -6.57 -30.06
N ILE A 74 3.30 -6.51 -31.36
CA ILE A 74 3.77 -7.50 -32.35
C ILE A 74 5.23 -7.25 -32.73
N ASN A 75 5.64 -5.99 -32.84
CA ASN A 75 7.00 -5.57 -33.19
C ASN A 75 7.87 -5.22 -31.98
N ALA A 76 7.39 -5.49 -30.77
CA ALA A 76 8.04 -5.10 -29.53
C ALA A 76 9.51 -5.56 -29.45
N ASN A 77 10.38 -4.68 -28.97
CA ASN A 77 11.76 -5.01 -28.68
C ASN A 77 11.84 -6.03 -27.53
N PRO A 78 12.77 -7.00 -27.55
CA PRO A 78 12.94 -7.92 -26.42
C PRO A 78 13.50 -7.17 -25.21
N ALA A 79 12.80 -7.19 -24.08
CA ALA A 79 13.30 -6.61 -22.82
C ALA A 79 13.73 -7.70 -21.83
N ILE A 80 12.77 -8.41 -21.26
CA ILE A 80 13.03 -9.47 -20.28
C ILE A 80 12.79 -10.81 -20.94
N THR A 81 13.82 -11.66 -21.00
CA THR A 81 13.76 -12.98 -21.65
C THR A 81 13.71 -14.13 -20.66
N SER A 82 13.98 -13.86 -19.38
CA SER A 82 13.80 -14.79 -18.27
C SER A 82 13.63 -14.05 -16.95
N SER A 83 13.02 -14.72 -15.96
CA SER A 83 12.92 -14.22 -14.58
C SER A 83 14.29 -13.82 -14.00
N GLY A 84 14.33 -12.74 -13.22
CA GLY A 84 15.56 -12.24 -12.58
C GLY A 84 16.45 -11.35 -13.44
N GLN A 85 16.05 -11.01 -14.67
CA GLN A 85 16.81 -10.11 -15.54
C GLN A 85 16.49 -8.63 -15.24
N ASN A 86 17.51 -7.79 -15.34
CA ASN A 86 17.40 -6.34 -15.27
C ASN A 86 17.84 -5.73 -16.60
N LEU A 87 17.18 -4.66 -17.04
CA LEU A 87 17.47 -4.01 -18.30
C LEU A 87 17.37 -2.49 -18.16
N ASP A 88 18.32 -1.78 -18.76
CA ASP A 88 18.22 -0.35 -19.03
C ASP A 88 18.26 -0.16 -20.55
N VAL A 89 17.22 0.44 -21.10
CA VAL A 89 17.10 0.71 -22.54
C VAL A 89 17.13 2.21 -22.78
N SER A 90 17.93 2.67 -23.73
CA SER A 90 17.83 4.03 -24.27
C SER A 90 16.84 4.04 -25.43
N GLY A 91 15.84 4.92 -25.34
CA GLY A 91 14.85 5.15 -26.38
C GLY A 91 14.62 6.63 -26.66
N ASN A 92 13.84 6.93 -27.68
CA ASN A 92 13.51 8.25 -28.17
C ASN A 92 12.05 8.26 -28.65
N LEU A 93 11.19 8.93 -27.88
CA LEU A 93 9.83 9.17 -28.34
C LEU A 93 9.85 10.25 -29.43
N THR A 94 9.28 9.94 -30.57
CA THR A 94 8.86 10.93 -31.58
C THR A 94 7.38 11.31 -31.41
N SER A 95 6.84 12.17 -32.27
CA SER A 95 5.43 12.60 -32.16
C SER A 95 4.49 11.44 -32.53
N ASP A 96 3.52 11.15 -31.65
CA ASP A 96 2.58 10.01 -31.75
C ASP A 96 3.28 8.62 -31.71
N ASP A 97 4.41 8.55 -31.03
CA ASP A 97 5.26 7.35 -30.94
C ASP A 97 4.89 6.44 -29.76
N ILE A 98 5.08 5.13 -29.94
CA ILE A 98 4.74 4.09 -28.96
C ILE A 98 5.84 3.03 -28.91
N ASP A 99 6.68 3.07 -27.89
CA ASP A 99 7.71 2.05 -27.74
C ASP A 99 7.21 0.83 -26.97
N SER A 100 7.20 -0.33 -27.63
CA SER A 100 6.78 -1.59 -27.03
C SER A 100 7.95 -2.52 -26.70
N TYR A 101 7.92 -3.11 -25.51
CA TYR A 101 8.97 -3.99 -24.98
C TYR A 101 8.40 -5.30 -24.42
N ARG A 102 8.88 -6.44 -24.93
CA ARG A 102 8.40 -7.78 -24.55
C ARG A 102 9.00 -8.27 -23.23
N LEU A 103 8.15 -8.79 -22.35
CA LEU A 103 8.48 -9.39 -21.06
C LEU A 103 8.09 -10.87 -21.00
N GLU A 104 9.07 -11.74 -20.78
CA GLU A 104 8.86 -13.15 -20.43
C GLU A 104 8.97 -13.31 -18.91
N VAL A 105 7.83 -13.53 -18.25
CA VAL A 105 7.74 -13.56 -16.79
C VAL A 105 7.23 -14.89 -16.26
N THR A 106 7.62 -15.20 -15.03
CA THR A 106 7.06 -16.28 -14.23
C THR A 106 6.10 -15.70 -13.20
N LYS A 107 5.01 -16.40 -12.88
CA LYS A 107 4.08 -16.00 -11.83
C LYS A 107 4.81 -15.62 -10.54
N GLY A 108 4.49 -14.45 -10.00
CA GLY A 108 5.13 -13.88 -8.81
C GLY A 108 6.45 -13.17 -9.07
N ASP A 109 6.88 -13.01 -10.32
CA ASP A 109 7.92 -12.06 -10.69
C ASP A 109 7.45 -10.65 -10.32
N VAL A 110 8.31 -9.92 -9.61
CA VAL A 110 8.11 -8.53 -9.21
C VAL A 110 8.85 -7.67 -10.21
N VAL A 111 8.09 -6.90 -10.98
CA VAL A 111 8.59 -6.04 -12.05
C VAL A 111 8.48 -4.59 -11.62
N GLY A 112 9.61 -3.92 -11.46
CA GLY A 112 9.68 -2.47 -11.29
C GLY A 112 10.07 -1.79 -12.59
N ILE A 113 9.38 -0.71 -12.94
CA ILE A 113 9.60 0.05 -14.17
C ILE A 113 9.68 1.53 -13.83
N ALA A 114 10.67 2.23 -14.39
CA ALA A 114 10.73 3.69 -14.31
C ALA A 114 11.27 4.27 -15.61
N ILE A 115 10.75 5.45 -15.96
CA ILE A 115 11.27 6.26 -17.06
C ILE A 115 12.17 7.36 -16.51
N LYS A 116 13.34 7.52 -17.12
CA LYS A 116 14.27 8.63 -16.87
C LYS A 116 14.42 9.44 -18.14
N GLY A 117 13.72 10.56 -18.20
CA GLY A 117 13.89 11.61 -19.20
C GLY A 117 13.92 12.99 -18.53
N ASN A 118 14.36 14.00 -19.28
CA ASN A 118 14.33 15.39 -18.83
C ASN A 118 13.17 16.12 -19.51
N GLY A 119 12.14 16.50 -18.75
CA GLY A 119 10.99 17.24 -19.27
C GLY A 119 10.10 16.44 -20.22
N LEU A 120 10.09 15.10 -20.05
CA LEU A 120 9.14 14.23 -20.73
C LEU A 120 7.96 13.97 -19.80
N ASP A 121 6.76 14.12 -20.33
CA ASP A 121 5.50 13.74 -19.71
C ASP A 121 5.09 12.40 -20.32
N THR A 122 5.50 11.31 -19.67
CA THR A 122 5.37 9.96 -20.23
C THR A 122 4.18 9.22 -19.65
N VAL A 123 3.75 8.17 -20.35
CA VAL A 123 2.89 7.12 -19.79
C VAL A 123 3.59 5.79 -19.98
N VAL A 124 3.63 4.98 -18.93
CA VAL A 124 4.10 3.61 -18.99
C VAL A 124 2.99 2.64 -18.60
N GLY A 125 2.81 1.55 -19.34
CA GLY A 125 1.80 0.54 -19.06
C GLY A 125 2.26 -0.89 -19.25
N ILE A 126 1.59 -1.82 -18.57
CA ILE A 126 1.70 -3.25 -18.82
C ILE A 126 0.51 -3.72 -19.64
N TYR A 127 0.79 -4.44 -20.71
CA TYR A 127 -0.19 -4.97 -21.64
C TYR A 127 -0.13 -6.50 -21.68
N ASP A 128 -1.29 -7.14 -21.85
CA ASP A 128 -1.39 -8.59 -22.02
C ASP A 128 -0.95 -9.04 -23.43
N ALA A 129 -0.89 -10.36 -23.64
CA ALA A 129 -0.55 -10.95 -24.93
C ALA A 129 -1.52 -10.60 -26.09
N SER A 130 -2.71 -10.09 -25.77
CA SER A 130 -3.73 -9.67 -26.74
C SER A 130 -3.67 -8.17 -27.03
N GLY A 131 -2.76 -7.42 -26.39
CA GLY A 131 -2.63 -5.98 -26.53
C GLY A 131 -3.63 -5.16 -25.70
N ASN A 132 -4.25 -5.75 -24.67
CA ASN A 132 -5.08 -4.99 -23.73
C ASN A 132 -4.21 -4.43 -22.60
N GLU A 133 -4.41 -3.16 -22.25
CA GLU A 133 -3.79 -2.54 -21.08
C GLU A 133 -4.32 -3.16 -19.79
N ILE A 134 -3.42 -3.57 -18.89
CA ILE A 134 -3.74 -4.14 -17.57
C ILE A 134 -3.62 -3.07 -16.48
N ILE A 135 -2.53 -2.30 -16.56
CA ILE A 135 -2.16 -1.25 -15.61
C ILE A 135 -1.31 -0.21 -16.34
N SER A 136 -1.48 1.06 -15.99
CA SER A 136 -0.65 2.15 -16.46
C SER A 136 -0.37 3.17 -15.36
N ASN A 137 0.74 3.89 -15.50
CA ASN A 137 1.09 5.05 -14.70
C ASN A 137 1.52 6.17 -15.67
N ASP A 138 1.01 7.36 -15.40
CA ASP A 138 1.27 8.58 -16.16
C ASP A 138 2.36 9.37 -15.42
N ASP A 139 2.00 9.92 -14.27
CA ASP A 139 2.95 10.51 -13.32
C ASP A 139 3.24 9.55 -12.17
N HIS A 140 4.52 9.32 -11.86
CA HIS A 140 4.83 8.53 -10.67
C HIS A 140 4.53 9.29 -9.37
N SER A 141 4.37 10.62 -9.38
CA SER A 141 3.90 11.43 -8.23
C SER A 141 4.62 11.19 -6.88
N GLY A 142 5.86 10.72 -6.89
CA GLY A 142 6.59 10.36 -5.67
C GLY A 142 6.39 8.93 -5.15
N VAL A 143 5.64 8.06 -5.83
CA VAL A 143 5.33 6.67 -5.42
C VAL A 143 6.56 5.88 -4.99
N ALA A 144 7.66 6.00 -5.75
CA ALA A 144 8.90 5.29 -5.46
C ALA A 144 9.57 5.72 -4.14
N SER A 145 9.21 6.88 -3.59
CA SER A 145 9.71 7.32 -2.27
C SER A 145 9.12 6.53 -1.11
N PHE A 146 8.04 5.77 -1.36
CA PHE A 146 7.40 4.89 -0.38
C PHE A 146 8.08 3.53 -0.26
N TYR A 147 8.95 3.17 -1.20
CA TYR A 147 9.75 1.95 -1.12
C TYR A 147 10.70 2.01 0.07
N PRO A 148 11.00 0.86 0.70
CA PRO A 148 12.06 0.83 1.70
C PRO A 148 13.42 1.12 1.05
N ALA A 149 14.36 1.63 1.84
CA ALA A 149 15.67 2.07 1.36
C ALA A 149 16.52 0.96 0.71
N GLY A 150 16.21 -0.32 0.97
CA GLY A 150 16.87 -1.48 0.37
C GLY A 150 16.22 -2.00 -0.90
N SER A 151 15.14 -1.40 -1.38
CA SER A 151 14.43 -1.85 -2.58
C SER A 151 15.32 -1.73 -3.83
N PRO A 152 15.42 -2.80 -4.66
CA PRO A 152 16.13 -2.75 -5.95
C PRO A 152 15.29 -2.11 -7.06
N LEU A 153 14.02 -1.77 -6.81
CA LEU A 153 13.10 -1.27 -7.83
C LEU A 153 13.51 0.14 -8.27
N PRO A 154 13.35 0.45 -9.56
CA PRO A 154 13.81 1.71 -10.10
C PRO A 154 12.91 2.86 -9.59
N SER A 155 13.51 4.05 -9.49
CA SER A 155 12.82 5.30 -9.22
C SER A 155 13.16 6.28 -10.33
N PRO A 156 12.16 7.01 -10.85
CA PRO A 156 12.41 8.07 -11.81
C PRO A 156 13.08 9.28 -11.14
N THR A 157 13.60 10.18 -11.96
CA THR A 157 14.32 11.40 -11.51
C THR A 157 13.42 12.62 -11.33
N SER A 158 12.22 12.62 -11.92
CA SER A 158 11.21 13.68 -11.86
C SER A 158 9.85 13.10 -11.50
N THR A 159 9.02 13.87 -10.80
CA THR A 159 7.64 13.51 -10.45
C THR A 159 6.71 13.36 -11.65
N GLU A 160 7.08 13.98 -12.77
CA GLU A 160 6.38 13.97 -14.06
C GLU A 160 6.74 12.75 -14.93
N ASN A 161 7.79 12.01 -14.56
CA ASN A 161 8.11 10.79 -15.29
C ASN A 161 7.32 9.63 -14.69
N SER A 162 6.96 8.67 -15.53
CA SER A 162 6.18 7.53 -15.07
C SER A 162 7.03 6.45 -14.39
N ALA A 163 6.42 5.78 -13.41
CA ALA A 163 6.97 4.57 -12.83
C ALA A 163 5.88 3.68 -12.26
N LEU A 164 6.08 2.37 -12.31
CA LEU A 164 5.10 1.39 -11.83
C LEU A 164 5.79 0.18 -11.18
N THR A 165 5.05 -0.49 -10.30
CA THR A 165 5.42 -1.84 -9.84
C THR A 165 4.28 -2.82 -10.10
N TRP A 166 4.61 -3.92 -10.74
CA TRP A 166 3.67 -4.93 -11.16
C TRP A 166 4.13 -6.30 -10.69
N ILE A 167 3.18 -7.16 -10.33
CA ILE A 167 3.48 -8.57 -10.06
C ILE A 167 2.84 -9.43 -11.14
N ALA A 168 3.64 -10.33 -11.71
CA ALA A 168 3.19 -11.24 -12.76
C ALA A 168 2.11 -12.19 -12.20
N PRO A 169 0.85 -12.12 -12.68
CA PRO A 169 -0.24 -12.95 -12.15
C PRO A 169 -0.17 -14.40 -12.65
N GLU A 170 0.58 -14.64 -13.72
CA GLU A 170 0.76 -15.94 -14.35
C GLU A 170 2.10 -15.99 -15.10
N ASN A 171 2.47 -17.20 -15.55
CA ASN A 171 3.60 -17.36 -16.45
C ASN A 171 3.15 -16.91 -17.85
N GLY A 172 3.97 -16.14 -18.55
CA GLY A 172 3.64 -15.80 -19.94
C GLY A 172 4.39 -14.60 -20.47
N THR A 173 3.95 -14.20 -21.67
CA THR A 173 4.40 -13.00 -22.36
C THR A 173 3.49 -11.83 -22.02
N PHE A 174 4.10 -10.73 -21.58
CA PHE A 174 3.48 -9.43 -21.38
C PHE A 174 4.32 -8.37 -22.08
N PHE A 175 3.84 -7.13 -22.09
CA PHE A 175 4.55 -6.03 -22.71
C PHE A 175 4.59 -4.82 -21.79
N VAL A 176 5.75 -4.14 -21.73
CA VAL A 176 5.82 -2.74 -21.28
C VAL A 176 5.60 -1.87 -22.50
N VAL A 177 4.74 -0.88 -22.39
CA VAL A 177 4.52 0.12 -23.43
C VAL A 177 4.85 1.48 -22.86
N VAL A 178 5.67 2.25 -23.57
CA VAL A 178 6.04 3.62 -23.24
C VAL A 178 5.49 4.52 -24.34
N LYS A 179 4.87 5.64 -23.94
CA LYS A 179 4.35 6.65 -24.88
C LYS A 179 4.37 8.02 -24.21
N GLY A 180 4.14 9.07 -24.99
CA GLY A 180 3.82 10.39 -24.45
C GLY A 180 2.43 10.45 -23.81
N PHE A 181 2.24 11.30 -22.81
CA PHE A 181 0.90 11.65 -22.32
C PHE A 181 0.02 12.24 -23.44
N ASP A 182 0.64 13.05 -24.31
CA ASP A 182 0.04 13.53 -25.55
C ASP A 182 0.95 13.30 -26.77
N GLU A 183 0.38 13.47 -27.96
CA GLU A 183 1.04 13.24 -29.26
C GLU A 183 2.22 14.18 -29.53
N SER A 184 2.39 15.25 -28.74
CA SER A 184 3.45 16.25 -28.91
C SER A 184 4.71 15.96 -28.09
N VAL A 185 4.61 15.06 -27.11
CA VAL A 185 5.75 14.63 -26.30
C VAL A 185 6.77 13.96 -27.21
N SER A 186 8.00 14.47 -27.17
CA SER A 186 9.12 13.88 -27.90
C SER A 186 10.43 14.13 -27.17
N GLY A 187 11.34 13.15 -27.25
CA GLY A 187 12.68 13.26 -26.68
C GLY A 187 13.23 11.93 -26.17
N ASP A 188 14.50 11.98 -25.78
CA ASP A 188 15.24 10.83 -25.30
C ASP A 188 14.80 10.42 -23.89
N TYR A 189 14.67 9.12 -23.68
CA TYR A 189 14.44 8.53 -22.37
C TYR A 189 15.35 7.32 -22.11
N THR A 190 15.46 6.96 -20.83
CA THR A 190 15.97 5.66 -20.40
C THR A 190 14.86 4.91 -19.68
N LEU A 191 14.49 3.74 -20.20
CA LEU A 191 13.57 2.80 -19.58
C LEU A 191 14.37 1.85 -18.68
N GLU A 192 14.13 1.91 -17.38
CA GLU A 192 14.68 0.96 -16.42
C GLU A 192 13.64 -0.10 -16.09
N ILE A 193 13.95 -1.37 -16.35
CA ILE A 193 13.15 -2.52 -15.97
C ILE A 193 13.96 -3.37 -14.99
N ARG A 194 13.36 -3.71 -13.85
CA ARG A 194 13.91 -4.64 -12.87
C ARG A 194 12.92 -5.79 -12.70
N ASN A 195 13.27 -6.99 -13.15
CA ASN A 195 12.48 -8.19 -12.88
C ASN A 195 13.20 -9.03 -11.82
N THR A 196 12.55 -9.26 -10.69
CA THR A 196 13.12 -10.02 -9.57
C THR A 196 12.10 -10.97 -8.95
N ARG A 197 12.59 -11.93 -8.17
CA ARG A 197 11.77 -12.71 -7.25
C ARG A 197 11.61 -11.95 -5.93
N PRO A 198 10.56 -12.25 -5.13
CA PRO A 198 10.45 -11.77 -3.77
C PRO A 198 11.71 -12.12 -2.96
N PHE A 199 12.15 -11.21 -2.10
CA PHE A 199 13.44 -11.33 -1.42
C PHE A 199 13.60 -12.63 -0.62
N LEU A 200 12.55 -13.05 0.09
CA LEU A 200 12.61 -14.26 0.91
C LEU A 200 12.87 -15.53 0.09
N GLU A 201 12.52 -15.59 -1.20
CA GLU A 201 12.87 -16.74 -2.07
C GLU A 201 14.38 -16.87 -2.27
N THR A 202 15.14 -15.78 -2.12
CA THR A 202 16.61 -15.76 -2.26
C THR A 202 17.34 -16.17 -0.97
N GLN A 203 16.60 -16.33 0.13
CA GLN A 203 17.14 -16.69 1.44
C GLN A 203 17.32 -18.21 1.58
N PRO A 204 18.11 -18.68 2.57
CA PRO A 204 18.28 -20.10 2.82
C PRO A 204 16.96 -20.86 2.92
N ARG A 205 16.97 -22.12 2.47
CA ARG A 205 15.78 -22.96 2.45
C ARG A 205 15.06 -22.99 3.79
N GLY A 206 13.77 -22.63 3.78
CA GLY A 206 12.91 -22.63 4.97
C GLY A 206 12.92 -21.32 5.78
N THR A 207 13.74 -20.33 5.41
CA THR A 207 13.62 -18.97 5.96
C THR A 207 12.24 -18.41 5.62
N LYS A 208 11.55 -17.83 6.59
CA LYS A 208 10.18 -17.32 6.47
C LYS A 208 10.05 -15.96 7.14
N GLN A 209 9.00 -15.22 6.76
CA GLN A 209 8.64 -13.98 7.43
C GLN A 209 8.10 -14.29 8.83
N ILE A 210 8.58 -13.56 9.83
CA ILE A 210 7.97 -13.47 11.16
C ILE A 210 7.25 -12.12 11.23
N ILE A 211 6.00 -12.14 11.69
CA ILE A 211 5.20 -10.95 11.95
C ILE A 211 4.93 -10.93 13.45
N PHE A 212 5.55 -9.98 14.15
CA PHE A 212 5.37 -9.78 15.58
C PHE A 212 4.24 -8.78 15.83
N LEU A 213 3.22 -9.20 16.58
CA LEU A 213 2.09 -8.38 16.98
C LEU A 213 2.31 -7.87 18.41
N ASP A 214 2.48 -6.57 18.54
CA ASP A 214 2.83 -5.90 19.78
C ASP A 214 1.59 -5.22 20.39
N PHE A 215 1.10 -5.77 21.51
CA PHE A 215 -0.06 -5.25 22.23
C PHE A 215 0.32 -4.42 23.46
N ASP A 216 1.61 -4.34 23.78
CA ASP A 216 2.12 -3.77 25.03
C ASP A 216 2.39 -2.26 24.92
N GLY A 217 2.26 -1.70 23.72
CA GLY A 217 2.67 -0.34 23.40
C GLY A 217 4.19 -0.25 23.21
N GLU A 218 4.66 0.89 22.70
CA GLU A 218 6.07 1.07 22.36
C GLU A 218 6.47 2.55 22.34
N SER A 219 7.75 2.84 22.58
CA SER A 219 8.35 4.14 22.29
C SER A 219 9.04 4.13 20.92
N ILE A 220 8.53 4.94 19.99
CA ILE A 220 9.01 5.03 18.61
C ILE A 220 9.40 6.46 18.21
N ASN A 221 10.23 6.57 17.19
CA ASN A 221 10.42 7.82 16.44
C ASN A 221 9.48 7.80 15.23
N SER A 222 8.23 8.22 15.42
CA SER A 222 7.23 8.23 14.34
C SER A 222 7.64 9.08 13.14
N ARG A 223 8.37 10.18 13.36
CA ARG A 223 8.91 11.03 12.28
C ARG A 223 9.89 10.29 11.39
N GLU A 224 10.75 9.47 11.96
CA GLU A 224 11.73 8.70 11.21
C GLU A 224 11.09 7.49 10.53
N LEU A 225 10.19 6.79 11.22
CA LEU A 225 9.53 5.59 10.69
C LEU A 225 8.54 5.90 9.57
N PHE A 226 7.75 6.96 9.74
CA PHE A 226 6.62 7.29 8.86
C PHE A 226 6.81 8.62 8.11
N GLY A 227 7.95 9.31 8.30
CA GLY A 227 8.26 10.59 7.63
C GLY A 227 7.51 11.79 8.19
N GLN A 228 6.63 11.57 9.17
CA GLN A 228 5.81 12.60 9.81
C GLN A 228 5.53 12.27 11.28
N GLY A 229 5.09 13.26 12.04
CA GLY A 229 4.81 13.12 13.47
C GLY A 229 5.98 13.48 14.38
N LYS A 230 6.01 12.84 15.55
CA LYS A 230 6.92 13.17 16.65
C LYS A 230 8.25 12.40 16.55
N ALA A 231 9.32 13.08 16.96
CA ALA A 231 10.65 12.48 17.10
C ALA A 231 10.73 11.46 18.26
N SER A 232 9.77 11.52 19.19
CA SER A 232 9.59 10.56 20.27
C SER A 232 8.10 10.50 20.58
N ALA A 233 7.50 9.33 20.34
CA ALA A 233 6.11 9.01 20.63
C ALA A 233 6.10 7.76 21.52
N THR A 234 5.43 7.83 22.67
CA THR A 234 5.15 6.67 23.51
C THR A 234 3.70 6.28 23.28
N LEU A 235 3.51 5.11 22.69
CA LEU A 235 2.21 4.54 22.34
C LEU A 235 1.67 3.75 23.52
N SER A 236 0.40 3.98 23.84
CA SER A 236 -0.31 3.23 24.88
C SER A 236 -0.53 1.76 24.48
N PRO A 237 -0.48 0.81 25.43
CA PRO A 237 -0.87 -0.57 25.21
C PRO A 237 -2.35 -0.71 24.82
N MET A 238 -2.71 -1.84 24.23
CA MET A 238 -4.10 -2.16 23.86
C MET A 238 -5.05 -2.13 25.07
N VAL A 239 -4.58 -2.54 26.26
CA VAL A 239 -5.38 -2.58 27.49
C VAL A 239 -6.02 -1.23 27.84
N ASP A 240 -5.37 -0.12 27.49
CA ASP A 240 -5.83 1.24 27.79
C ASP A 240 -7.13 1.59 27.05
N PHE A 241 -7.46 0.87 25.97
CA PHE A 241 -8.60 1.16 25.11
C PHE A 241 -9.81 0.26 25.37
N LEU A 242 -9.65 -0.84 26.12
CA LEU A 242 -10.69 -1.86 26.31
C LEU A 242 -11.98 -1.31 26.91
N THR A 243 -11.84 -0.42 27.90
CA THR A 243 -13.00 0.16 28.60
C THR A 243 -13.87 1.01 27.68
N ASN A 244 -13.30 1.60 26.63
CA ASN A 244 -14.05 2.38 25.65
C ASN A 244 -14.94 1.49 24.75
N TRP A 245 -14.61 0.21 24.61
CA TRP A 245 -15.48 -0.80 24.00
C TRP A 245 -16.46 -1.44 24.99
N GLY A 246 -16.39 -1.08 26.28
CA GLY A 246 -17.14 -1.73 27.35
C GLY A 246 -16.57 -3.09 27.76
N LEU A 247 -15.30 -3.36 27.44
CA LEU A 247 -14.56 -4.56 27.83
C LEU A 247 -13.71 -4.28 29.08
N THR A 248 -13.33 -5.34 29.77
CA THR A 248 -12.47 -5.30 30.96
C THR A 248 -11.04 -5.73 30.63
N ALA A 249 -10.07 -5.39 31.48
CA ALA A 249 -8.70 -5.85 31.34
C ALA A 249 -8.56 -7.40 31.36
N PHE A 250 -9.51 -8.12 31.98
CA PHE A 250 -9.51 -9.59 31.96
C PHE A 250 -9.85 -10.17 30.58
N GLU A 251 -10.43 -9.37 29.69
CA GLU A 251 -10.79 -9.76 28.33
C GLU A 251 -9.71 -9.39 27.31
N GLU A 252 -8.66 -8.68 27.72
CA GLU A 252 -7.56 -8.24 26.86
C GLU A 252 -6.97 -9.38 26.03
N ARG A 253 -6.66 -10.50 26.68
CA ARG A 253 -6.12 -11.69 26.01
C ARG A 253 -7.08 -12.26 24.98
N GLN A 254 -8.39 -12.25 25.25
CA GLN A 254 -9.39 -12.74 24.31
C GLN A 254 -9.49 -11.82 23.08
N VAL A 255 -9.33 -10.51 23.27
CA VAL A 255 -9.25 -9.55 22.15
C VAL A 255 -7.99 -9.79 21.33
N ALA A 256 -6.83 -9.93 21.97
CA ALA A 256 -5.57 -10.24 21.29
C ALA A 256 -5.66 -11.52 20.46
N ASP A 257 -6.19 -12.60 21.05
CA ASP A 257 -6.39 -13.89 20.37
C ASP A 257 -7.35 -13.74 19.17
N ALA A 258 -8.41 -12.94 19.29
CA ALA A 258 -9.35 -12.69 18.19
C ALA A 258 -8.72 -11.87 17.05
N ILE A 259 -7.86 -10.91 17.36
CA ILE A 259 -7.07 -10.14 16.38
C ILE A 259 -6.09 -11.08 15.65
N ILE A 260 -5.29 -11.85 16.41
CA ILE A 260 -4.33 -12.82 15.88
C ILE A 260 -5.03 -13.81 14.94
N ASN A 261 -6.19 -14.33 15.36
CA ASN A 261 -6.97 -15.27 14.56
C ASN A 261 -7.45 -14.66 13.24
N THR A 262 -7.89 -13.40 13.24
CA THR A 262 -8.30 -12.70 12.01
C THR A 262 -7.13 -12.54 11.05
N ILE A 263 -5.99 -12.03 11.53
CA ILE A 263 -4.78 -11.86 10.71
C ILE A 263 -4.31 -13.22 10.17
N THR A 264 -4.26 -14.24 11.03
CA THR A 264 -3.87 -15.61 10.64
C THR A 264 -4.77 -16.12 9.51
N GLN A 265 -6.08 -15.99 9.64
CA GLN A 265 -7.02 -16.47 8.61
C GLN A 265 -6.84 -15.76 7.27
N ASP A 266 -6.53 -14.47 7.28
CA ASP A 266 -6.32 -13.71 6.05
C ASP A 266 -5.03 -14.11 5.35
N LEU A 267 -3.93 -14.28 6.10
CA LEU A 267 -2.66 -14.70 5.53
C LEU A 267 -2.64 -16.18 5.13
N GLU A 268 -3.35 -17.07 5.84
CA GLU A 268 -3.45 -18.50 5.48
C GLU A 268 -4.13 -18.71 4.12
N LYS A 269 -5.10 -17.87 3.74
CA LYS A 269 -5.76 -17.93 2.42
C LYS A 269 -4.76 -17.74 1.28
N LEU A 270 -3.68 -16.99 1.49
CA LEU A 270 -2.65 -16.73 0.49
C LEU A 270 -1.89 -18.01 0.09
N LYS A 271 -1.83 -19.03 0.96
CA LYS A 271 -1.20 -20.32 0.63
C LYS A 271 -1.92 -21.08 -0.48
N ALA A 272 -3.21 -20.81 -0.71
CA ALA A 272 -3.93 -21.36 -1.85
C ALA A 272 -3.47 -20.73 -3.19
N ILE A 273 -2.97 -19.49 -3.15
CA ILE A 273 -2.45 -18.77 -4.32
C ILE A 273 -1.00 -19.14 -4.60
N ASN A 274 -0.19 -19.25 -3.53
CA ASN A 274 1.21 -19.68 -3.58
C ASN A 274 1.49 -20.73 -2.50
N PRO A 275 1.58 -22.03 -2.85
CA PRO A 275 1.88 -23.09 -1.88
C PRO A 275 3.26 -22.97 -1.20
N ASN A 276 4.15 -22.12 -1.70
CA ASN A 276 5.43 -21.81 -1.06
C ASN A 276 5.32 -20.67 -0.04
N ALA A 277 4.17 -20.02 0.10
CA ALA A 277 3.96 -19.02 1.14
C ALA A 277 4.06 -19.66 2.53
N ASP A 278 4.86 -19.06 3.41
CA ASP A 278 5.08 -19.54 4.77
C ASP A 278 5.39 -18.34 5.68
N PHE A 279 4.84 -18.35 6.88
CA PHE A 279 4.99 -17.24 7.82
C PHE A 279 4.85 -17.74 9.26
N GLU A 280 5.21 -16.89 10.21
CA GLU A 280 4.99 -17.10 11.63
C GLU A 280 4.43 -15.84 12.27
N ILE A 281 3.30 -15.98 12.96
CA ILE A 281 2.79 -14.91 13.80
C ILE A 281 3.29 -15.13 15.21
N ARG A 282 4.00 -14.12 15.74
CA ARG A 282 4.39 -14.02 17.15
C ARG A 282 3.65 -12.85 17.79
N ASN A 283 3.60 -12.82 19.11
CA ASN A 283 2.90 -11.76 19.83
C ASN A 283 3.55 -11.49 21.20
N SER A 284 3.28 -10.31 21.76
CA SER A 284 3.86 -9.85 23.03
C SER A 284 3.45 -10.65 24.28
N TYR A 285 2.35 -11.41 24.25
CA TYR A 285 1.97 -12.25 25.40
C TYR A 285 2.73 -13.58 25.45
N ASP A 286 2.95 -14.20 24.30
CA ASP A 286 3.43 -15.59 24.22
C ASP A 286 4.91 -15.69 23.78
N HIS A 287 5.48 -14.61 23.26
CA HIS A 287 6.81 -14.60 22.67
C HIS A 287 7.63 -13.39 23.15
N PRO A 288 8.96 -13.51 23.24
CA PRO A 288 9.81 -12.34 23.42
C PRO A 288 9.67 -11.38 22.23
N ASN A 289 9.86 -10.09 22.47
CA ASN A 289 9.98 -9.11 21.39
C ASN A 289 11.33 -9.28 20.68
N ASP A 290 11.30 -10.03 19.59
CA ASP A 290 12.43 -10.32 18.71
C ASP A 290 12.60 -9.29 17.58
N PHE A 291 11.85 -8.19 17.60
CA PHE A 291 11.96 -7.14 16.58
C PHE A 291 13.39 -6.58 16.53
N GLY A 292 13.89 -6.37 15.31
CA GLY A 292 15.29 -6.03 15.03
C GLY A 292 16.15 -7.24 14.64
N LEU A 293 15.68 -8.47 14.84
CA LEU A 293 16.27 -9.65 14.19
C LEU A 293 15.90 -9.71 12.70
N PRO A 294 16.68 -10.41 11.85
CA PRO A 294 16.36 -10.60 10.45
C PRO A 294 14.97 -11.23 10.24
N HIS A 295 14.24 -10.74 9.25
CA HIS A 295 12.92 -11.26 8.86
C HIS A 295 11.82 -11.14 9.90
N VAL A 296 11.95 -10.21 10.85
CA VAL A 296 10.91 -9.89 11.84
C VAL A 296 10.35 -8.50 11.55
N SER A 297 9.17 -8.46 10.95
CA SER A 297 8.36 -7.24 10.86
C SER A 297 7.47 -7.12 12.09
N ARG A 298 7.04 -5.90 12.43
CA ARG A 298 6.23 -5.65 13.62
C ARG A 298 4.97 -4.84 13.30
N VAL A 299 3.87 -5.17 13.94
CA VAL A 299 2.65 -4.36 13.99
C VAL A 299 2.39 -3.98 15.45
N ILE A 300 2.41 -2.69 15.76
CA ILE A 300 2.06 -2.17 17.08
C ILE A 300 0.56 -1.88 17.09
N ILE A 301 -0.17 -2.55 17.97
CA ILE A 301 -1.64 -2.46 18.08
C ILE A 301 -1.95 -1.74 19.39
N GLY A 302 -2.09 -0.43 19.28
CA GLY A 302 -2.10 0.46 20.43
C GLY A 302 -1.80 1.90 20.04
N GLY A 303 -1.95 2.77 21.02
CA GLY A 303 -1.69 4.19 20.91
C GLY A 303 -2.76 5.01 20.17
N THR A 304 -2.48 6.30 20.00
CA THR A 304 -3.42 7.30 19.48
C THR A 304 -2.81 8.19 18.40
N ILE A 305 -3.67 8.83 17.60
CA ILE A 305 -3.31 9.89 16.64
C ILE A 305 -2.50 10.98 17.34
N ASP A 306 -2.95 11.41 18.52
CA ASP A 306 -2.26 12.44 19.31
C ASP A 306 -0.87 11.99 19.74
N GLN A 307 -0.68 10.70 20.07
CA GLN A 307 0.61 10.17 20.51
C GLN A 307 1.63 10.17 19.37
N ILE A 308 1.28 9.65 18.18
CA ILE A 308 2.15 9.67 16.99
C ILE A 308 2.33 11.09 16.40
N GLY A 309 1.30 11.93 16.53
CA GLY A 309 1.32 13.33 16.08
C GLY A 309 0.94 13.58 14.62
N PHE A 310 0.20 12.67 13.98
CA PHE A 310 -0.43 12.89 12.67
C PHE A 310 -1.68 12.03 12.50
N PRO A 311 -2.68 12.47 11.71
CA PRO A 311 -3.98 11.79 11.63
C PRO A 311 -3.91 10.53 10.75
N THR A 312 -3.98 9.36 11.39
CA THR A 312 -4.24 8.07 10.72
C THR A 312 -4.84 7.06 11.71
N ILE A 313 -5.48 6.01 11.20
CA ILE A 313 -5.87 4.83 12.00
C ILE A 313 -4.80 3.75 11.90
N GLY A 314 -4.28 3.52 10.69
CA GLY A 314 -3.20 2.57 10.44
C GLY A 314 -2.18 3.18 9.49
N ILE A 315 -0.91 2.84 9.68
CA ILE A 315 0.12 3.19 8.71
C ILE A 315 1.31 2.24 8.81
N ALA A 316 1.83 1.90 7.64
CA ALA A 316 3.03 1.14 7.42
C ALA A 316 4.26 2.07 7.20
N SER A 317 5.45 1.68 7.67
CA SER A 317 6.70 2.41 7.41
C SER A 317 7.09 2.50 5.93
N SER A 318 6.63 1.56 5.11
CA SER A 318 6.87 1.54 3.66
C SER A 318 5.79 0.75 2.93
N VAL A 319 5.71 0.93 1.63
CA VAL A 319 5.10 -0.06 0.74
C VAL A 319 6.26 -0.78 0.04
N ASP A 320 6.35 -2.10 0.21
CA ASP A 320 7.52 -2.88 -0.22
C ASP A 320 7.18 -3.96 -1.26
N PRO A 321 6.94 -3.59 -2.54
CA PRO A 321 6.71 -4.54 -3.61
C PRO A 321 7.85 -5.56 -3.73
N GLY A 322 7.64 -6.78 -3.24
CA GLY A 322 8.67 -7.83 -3.23
C GLY A 322 9.27 -8.15 -1.86
N ASN A 323 8.84 -7.45 -0.80
CA ASN A 323 9.21 -7.68 0.59
C ASN A 323 10.75 -7.70 0.77
N PHE A 324 11.45 -6.72 0.19
CA PHE A 324 12.90 -6.57 0.26
C PHE A 324 13.39 -6.13 1.65
N ALA A 325 12.58 -5.39 2.39
CA ALA A 325 12.81 -5.00 3.77
C ALA A 325 11.93 -5.83 4.72
N THR A 326 12.45 -6.97 5.13
CA THR A 326 11.70 -7.90 6.00
C THR A 326 11.62 -7.50 7.48
N GLN A 327 11.78 -6.20 7.78
CA GLN A 327 11.87 -5.63 9.13
C GLN A 327 11.04 -4.34 9.29
N ASP A 328 10.03 -4.16 8.45
CA ASP A 328 9.15 -3.00 8.51
C ASP A 328 8.28 -2.96 9.79
N THR A 329 7.80 -1.77 10.12
CA THR A 329 6.97 -1.49 11.30
C THR A 329 5.68 -0.81 10.90
N ALA A 330 4.55 -1.35 11.33
CA ALA A 330 3.22 -0.75 11.22
C ALA A 330 2.68 -0.35 12.59
N VAL A 331 1.71 0.56 12.58
CA VAL A 331 0.87 0.88 13.74
C VAL A 331 -0.60 0.73 13.37
N VAL A 332 -1.41 0.30 14.34
CA VAL A 332 -2.88 0.39 14.32
C VAL A 332 -3.31 1.11 15.59
N LEU A 333 -3.73 2.37 15.44
CA LEU A 333 -4.13 3.25 16.52
C LEU A 333 -5.59 2.99 16.91
N LEU A 334 -5.85 3.06 18.21
CA LEU A 334 -7.10 2.56 18.78
C LEU A 334 -8.02 3.67 19.28
N ASP A 335 -7.60 4.93 19.22
CA ASP A 335 -8.40 6.08 19.69
C ASP A 335 -9.70 6.24 18.91
N LEU A 336 -9.65 6.34 17.58
CA LEU A 336 -10.87 6.44 16.76
C LEU A 336 -11.67 5.13 16.76
N LEU A 337 -10.99 3.98 16.66
CA LEU A 337 -11.63 2.66 16.66
C LEU A 337 -12.38 2.36 17.97
N SER A 338 -11.93 2.96 19.08
CA SER A 338 -12.56 2.85 20.39
C SER A 338 -13.40 4.06 20.79
N ALA A 339 -13.53 5.08 19.94
CA ALA A 339 -14.31 6.27 20.22
C ALA A 339 -15.80 5.97 20.52
N PRO A 340 -16.59 6.92 21.03
CA PRO A 340 -18.04 6.74 21.17
C PRO A 340 -18.72 6.41 19.83
N ALA A 341 -19.90 5.78 19.89
CA ALA A 341 -20.67 5.35 18.72
C ALA A 341 -21.07 6.47 17.74
N SER A 342 -20.92 7.74 18.13
CA SER A 342 -21.14 8.89 17.26
C SER A 342 -20.02 9.11 16.24
N ASP A 343 -18.84 8.51 16.46
CA ASP A 343 -17.73 8.57 15.51
C ASP A 343 -17.91 7.47 14.44
N PRO A 344 -17.92 7.81 13.14
CA PRO A 344 -18.11 6.84 12.07
C PRO A 344 -16.96 5.82 11.95
N ASN A 345 -15.77 6.12 12.48
CA ASN A 345 -14.63 5.21 12.51
C ASN A 345 -14.61 4.32 13.76
N SER A 346 -15.57 4.48 14.67
CA SER A 346 -15.63 3.67 15.88
C SER A 346 -16.29 2.32 15.64
N ILE A 347 -15.70 1.27 16.20
CA ILE A 347 -16.32 -0.07 16.31
C ILE A 347 -17.61 -0.03 17.16
N ASN A 348 -17.79 0.99 17.99
CA ASN A 348 -19.02 1.22 18.73
C ASN A 348 -20.16 1.78 17.87
N SER A 349 -19.86 2.32 16.69
CA SER A 349 -20.87 2.76 15.72
C SER A 349 -21.52 1.59 14.95
N LEU A 350 -20.87 0.42 14.96
CA LEU A 350 -21.31 -0.75 14.22
C LEU A 350 -22.41 -1.51 14.99
N PRO A 351 -23.62 -1.67 14.42
CA PRO A 351 -24.62 -2.58 14.96
C PRO A 351 -24.08 -4.01 14.90
N LEU A 352 -24.26 -4.79 15.98
CA LEU A 352 -23.81 -6.18 16.04
C LEU A 352 -25.00 -7.13 15.93
N ALA A 353 -24.86 -8.17 15.12
CA ALA A 353 -25.83 -9.23 15.02
C ALA A 353 -25.96 -9.99 16.35
N ARG A 354 -27.11 -10.62 16.57
CA ARG A 354 -27.37 -11.37 17.81
C ARG A 354 -26.36 -12.50 17.98
N GLY A 355 -25.62 -12.47 19.08
CA GLY A 355 -24.62 -13.49 19.43
C GLY A 355 -23.21 -13.16 18.96
N PHE A 356 -23.01 -12.07 18.23
CA PHE A 356 -21.68 -11.56 17.92
C PHE A 356 -21.19 -10.64 19.05
N SER A 357 -20.12 -11.05 19.73
CA SER A 357 -19.61 -10.34 20.90
C SER A 357 -18.82 -9.09 20.50
N LYS A 358 -18.66 -8.15 21.43
CA LYS A 358 -17.77 -7.00 21.23
C LYS A 358 -16.31 -7.42 21.06
N VAL A 359 -15.87 -8.48 21.75
CA VAL A 359 -14.53 -9.08 21.53
C VAL A 359 -14.36 -9.52 20.08
N ASN A 360 -15.35 -10.20 19.49
CA ASN A 360 -15.28 -10.64 18.09
C ASN A 360 -15.30 -9.45 17.12
N ALA A 361 -16.09 -8.41 17.42
CA ALA A 361 -16.12 -7.19 16.60
C ALA A 361 -14.77 -6.46 16.62
N VAL A 362 -14.15 -6.30 17.80
CA VAL A 362 -12.81 -5.70 17.90
C VAL A 362 -11.77 -6.58 17.21
N GLY A 363 -11.79 -7.88 17.46
CA GLY A 363 -10.89 -8.85 16.84
C GLY A 363 -10.93 -8.82 15.32
N LEU A 364 -12.13 -8.77 14.75
CA LEU A 364 -12.33 -8.69 13.31
C LEU A 364 -11.85 -7.35 12.76
N VAL A 365 -12.35 -6.22 13.29
CA VAL A 365 -12.06 -4.90 12.72
C VAL A 365 -10.58 -4.52 12.86
N VAL A 366 -10.02 -4.65 14.06
CA VAL A 366 -8.60 -4.35 14.30
C VAL A 366 -7.71 -5.34 13.55
N GLY A 367 -8.10 -6.62 13.48
CA GLY A 367 -7.38 -7.62 12.70
C GLY A 367 -7.38 -7.34 11.20
N LYS A 368 -8.47 -6.84 10.63
CA LYS A 368 -8.54 -6.44 9.22
C LYS A 368 -7.64 -5.25 8.91
N ILE A 369 -7.64 -4.23 9.77
CA ILE A 369 -6.77 -3.06 9.62
C ILE A 369 -5.30 -3.48 9.80
N ALA A 370 -4.98 -4.34 10.77
CA ALA A 370 -3.63 -4.88 10.90
C ALA A 370 -3.19 -5.70 9.67
N SER A 371 -4.08 -6.52 9.11
CA SER A 371 -3.83 -7.23 7.84
C SER A 371 -3.60 -6.26 6.67
N HIS A 372 -4.33 -5.14 6.62
CA HIS A 372 -4.13 -4.07 5.63
C HIS A 372 -2.72 -3.47 5.75
N GLU A 373 -2.29 -3.11 6.96
CA GLU A 373 -0.95 -2.57 7.17
C GLU A 373 0.17 -3.59 6.88
N ILE A 374 -0.05 -4.87 7.21
CA ILE A 374 0.84 -5.97 6.79
C ILE A 374 0.91 -6.04 5.27
N GLY A 375 -0.22 -5.84 4.59
CA GLY A 375 -0.32 -5.82 3.13
C GLY A 375 0.63 -4.82 2.48
N HIS A 376 0.86 -3.66 3.09
CA HIS A 376 1.82 -2.67 2.61
C HIS A 376 3.28 -3.16 2.68
N PHE A 377 3.70 -3.83 3.76
CA PHE A 377 5.05 -4.44 3.82
C PHE A 377 5.20 -5.65 2.90
N LEU A 378 4.07 -6.27 2.55
CA LEU A 378 4.02 -7.29 1.50
C LEU A 378 3.91 -6.66 0.10
N GLY A 379 3.88 -5.33 0.03
CA GLY A 379 4.02 -4.54 -1.18
C GLY A 379 2.72 -4.08 -1.84
N CYS A 380 1.57 -4.33 -1.23
CA CYS A 380 0.28 -3.97 -1.81
C CYS A 380 0.03 -2.47 -1.73
N TRP A 381 -0.54 -1.91 -2.79
CA TRP A 381 -1.08 -0.54 -2.76
C TRP A 381 -2.57 -0.55 -2.47
N HIS A 382 -3.11 0.64 -2.26
CA HIS A 382 -4.54 0.78 -2.02
C HIS A 382 -5.37 0.49 -3.26
N THR A 383 -6.50 -0.16 -3.01
CA THR A 383 -7.54 -0.43 -3.99
C THR A 383 -8.78 0.42 -3.72
N ASN A 384 -9.74 0.37 -4.65
CA ASN A 384 -10.88 1.27 -4.68
C ASN A 384 -12.00 0.84 -3.72
N ASN A 385 -12.10 1.54 -2.60
CA ASN A 385 -13.13 1.32 -1.58
C ASN A 385 -14.56 1.74 -1.98
N GLN A 386 -14.78 2.23 -3.20
CA GLN A 386 -16.08 2.69 -3.71
C GLN A 386 -16.73 1.71 -4.69
N ASN A 387 -16.12 0.56 -4.92
CA ASN A 387 -16.65 -0.47 -5.81
C ASN A 387 -17.24 -1.66 -5.01
N ASN A 388 -17.61 -2.74 -5.70
CA ASN A 388 -18.23 -3.91 -5.07
C ASN A 388 -17.22 -5.02 -4.70
N ALA A 389 -15.93 -4.80 -4.95
CA ALA A 389 -14.87 -5.69 -4.50
C ALA A 389 -14.58 -5.34 -3.04
N HIS A 390 -14.55 -6.37 -2.18
CA HIS A 390 -14.22 -6.21 -0.77
C HIS A 390 -12.77 -6.63 -0.58
N CYS A 391 -11.86 -5.70 -0.83
CA CYS A 391 -10.43 -5.96 -0.74
C CYS A 391 -9.90 -5.52 0.63
N ILE A 392 -9.01 -6.31 1.24
CA ILE A 392 -8.30 -5.89 2.46
C ILE A 392 -7.54 -4.58 2.23
N MET A 393 -7.06 -4.34 1.01
CA MET A 393 -6.28 -3.15 0.65
C MET A 393 -7.12 -1.96 0.19
N ASP A 394 -8.44 -2.02 0.32
CA ASP A 394 -9.28 -0.87 0.01
C ASP A 394 -8.85 0.35 0.82
N GLN A 395 -8.77 1.53 0.17
CA GLN A 395 -8.43 2.78 0.84
C GLN A 395 -9.32 2.95 2.09
N GLY A 396 -8.72 3.47 3.18
CA GLY A 396 -9.45 3.74 4.41
C GLY A 396 -10.63 4.73 4.25
N GLY A 397 -11.43 4.86 5.31
CA GLY A 397 -12.56 5.82 5.35
C GLY A 397 -13.94 5.19 5.24
N ASP A 398 -14.05 3.86 5.07
CA ASP A 398 -15.30 3.12 5.16
C ASP A 398 -15.15 1.88 6.05
N LEU A 399 -15.40 2.06 7.36
CA LEU A 399 -15.30 0.98 8.33
C LEU A 399 -16.28 -0.18 8.05
N LYS A 400 -17.43 0.10 7.43
CA LYS A 400 -18.41 -0.94 7.08
C LYS A 400 -17.86 -1.82 5.96
N ASN A 401 -17.26 -1.21 4.94
CA ASN A 401 -16.58 -1.94 3.88
C ASN A 401 -15.43 -2.79 4.44
N SER A 402 -14.53 -2.19 5.22
CA SER A 402 -13.36 -2.90 5.79
C SER A 402 -13.73 -4.04 6.75
N SER A 403 -14.89 -3.94 7.40
CA SER A 403 -15.41 -5.00 8.28
C SER A 403 -16.28 -6.03 7.56
N GLY A 404 -16.66 -5.77 6.31
CA GLY A 404 -17.48 -6.66 5.49
C GLY A 404 -18.94 -6.65 5.87
N ILE A 405 -19.50 -5.58 6.43
CA ILE A 405 -20.90 -5.55 6.83
C ILE A 405 -21.83 -5.79 5.64
N GLY A 406 -22.77 -6.72 5.82
CA GLY A 406 -23.79 -7.08 4.84
C GLY A 406 -24.92 -6.05 4.65
N ASN A 407 -25.94 -6.47 3.89
CA ASN A 407 -27.11 -5.66 3.58
C ASN A 407 -27.97 -5.37 4.82
N ASP A 408 -27.93 -6.26 5.82
CA ASP A 408 -28.67 -6.09 7.08
C ASP A 408 -28.06 -5.02 8.02
N ASN A 409 -26.93 -4.43 7.62
CA ASN A 409 -26.18 -3.40 8.35
C ASN A 409 -25.74 -3.85 9.76
N GLN A 410 -25.60 -5.14 10.01
CA GLN A 410 -25.13 -5.70 11.27
C GLN A 410 -23.88 -6.55 11.07
N LEU A 411 -22.83 -6.25 11.85
CA LEU A 411 -21.62 -7.07 11.85
C LEU A 411 -21.86 -8.39 12.59
N GLY A 412 -21.36 -9.48 12.02
CA GLY A 412 -21.47 -10.84 12.52
C GLY A 412 -22.74 -11.57 12.07
N SER A 413 -23.44 -11.05 11.06
CA SER A 413 -24.61 -11.68 10.48
C SER A 413 -24.20 -12.73 9.43
N GLY A 414 -25.18 -13.43 8.84
CA GLY A 414 -24.92 -14.42 7.80
C GLY A 414 -24.68 -13.84 6.41
N ASP A 415 -24.92 -12.53 6.20
CA ASP A 415 -24.78 -11.87 4.90
C ASP A 415 -23.55 -10.95 4.80
N ASP A 416 -22.72 -10.92 5.84
CA ASP A 416 -21.40 -10.30 5.84
C ASP A 416 -20.53 -10.80 4.66
N LYS A 417 -19.79 -9.86 4.09
CA LYS A 417 -18.92 -10.02 2.94
C LYS A 417 -17.53 -10.43 3.39
N ALA A 418 -16.94 -11.34 2.62
CA ALA A 418 -15.56 -11.75 2.86
C ALA A 418 -14.60 -10.67 2.34
N VAL A 419 -14.02 -9.88 3.24
CA VAL A 419 -12.94 -8.94 2.94
C VAL A 419 -11.62 -9.71 2.91
N ASN A 420 -10.97 -9.83 1.76
CA ASN A 420 -9.73 -10.60 1.60
C ASN A 420 -8.70 -9.83 0.77
N PHE A 421 -7.43 -10.24 0.80
CA PHE A 421 -6.55 -9.93 -0.31
C PHE A 421 -7.15 -10.52 -1.59
N ALA A 422 -7.33 -9.69 -2.60
CA ALA A 422 -8.00 -10.03 -3.84
C ALA A 422 -7.56 -9.07 -4.95
N LYS A 423 -7.71 -9.50 -6.20
CA LYS A 423 -7.60 -8.59 -7.33
C LYS A 423 -8.70 -7.52 -7.24
N ASP A 424 -8.30 -6.26 -7.35
CA ASP A 424 -9.21 -5.12 -7.42
C ASP A 424 -8.59 -3.98 -8.27
N ILE A 425 -9.25 -2.84 -8.38
CA ILE A 425 -8.83 -1.66 -9.13
C ILE A 425 -8.05 -0.73 -8.19
N TYR A 426 -6.95 -0.16 -8.68
CA TYR A 426 -6.19 0.86 -7.95
C TYR A 426 -7.08 2.04 -7.52
N MET A 427 -6.74 2.65 -6.40
CA MET A 427 -7.38 3.90 -5.99
C MET A 427 -6.86 5.08 -6.85
N GLU A 428 -7.62 5.46 -7.87
CA GLU A 428 -7.22 6.49 -8.86
C GLU A 428 -6.82 7.83 -8.23
N ASN A 429 -7.44 8.22 -7.10
CA ASN A 429 -7.16 9.52 -6.48
C ASN A 429 -5.79 9.60 -5.79
N GLU A 430 -5.10 8.48 -5.63
CA GLU A 430 -3.76 8.41 -5.05
C GLU A 430 -2.65 8.55 -6.10
N GLY A 431 -3.00 8.49 -7.40
CA GLY A 431 -2.03 8.65 -8.49
C GLY A 431 -0.99 7.54 -8.58
N ILE A 432 -1.21 6.39 -7.93
CA ILE A 432 -0.29 5.24 -7.96
C ILE A 432 -0.27 4.62 -9.36
N ALA A 433 -1.45 4.25 -9.87
CA ALA A 433 -1.65 3.66 -11.18
C ALA A 433 -3.14 3.69 -11.55
N THR A 434 -3.43 3.51 -12.83
CA THR A 434 -4.76 3.17 -13.37
C THR A 434 -4.77 1.70 -13.75
N GLY A 435 -5.86 0.98 -13.47
CA GLY A 435 -6.02 -0.44 -13.83
C GLY A 435 -6.13 -1.36 -12.62
N SER A 436 -5.73 -2.63 -12.78
CA SER A 436 -5.92 -3.65 -11.74
C SER A 436 -4.69 -3.88 -10.86
N GLU A 437 -4.90 -3.99 -9.56
CA GLU A 437 -3.93 -4.53 -8.61
C GLU A 437 -4.27 -5.96 -8.18
N ASN A 438 -3.30 -6.87 -8.23
CA ASN A 438 -3.44 -8.24 -7.73
C ASN A 438 -2.87 -8.37 -6.31
N THR A 439 -3.60 -7.84 -5.31
CA THR A 439 -3.11 -7.80 -3.91
C THR A 439 -2.91 -9.20 -3.31
N ASP A 440 -3.74 -10.16 -3.71
CA ASP A 440 -3.63 -11.58 -3.35
C ASP A 440 -2.33 -12.21 -3.86
N ILE A 441 -2.04 -12.07 -5.15
CA ILE A 441 -0.82 -12.61 -5.74
C ILE A 441 0.39 -11.91 -5.13
N ARG A 442 0.33 -10.59 -4.97
CA ARG A 442 1.41 -9.80 -4.37
C ARG A 442 1.75 -10.28 -2.97
N ALA A 443 0.76 -10.31 -2.07
CA ALA A 443 0.97 -10.75 -0.70
C ALA A 443 1.39 -12.23 -0.62
N ALA A 444 0.81 -13.10 -1.45
CA ALA A 444 1.14 -14.53 -1.45
C ALA A 444 2.59 -14.82 -1.86
N TYR A 445 3.13 -14.07 -2.82
CA TYR A 445 4.53 -14.23 -3.23
C TYR A 445 5.50 -13.48 -2.33
N ALA A 446 5.11 -12.34 -1.77
CA ALA A 446 5.89 -11.65 -0.73
C ALA A 446 6.16 -12.51 0.51
N LEU A 447 5.24 -13.44 0.83
CA LEU A 447 5.38 -14.42 1.92
C LEU A 447 6.04 -15.74 1.50
N SER A 448 6.58 -15.86 0.29
CA SER A 448 7.33 -17.06 -0.11
C SER A 448 8.47 -17.35 0.87
N LYS A 449 8.64 -18.61 1.29
CA LYS A 449 9.85 -19.02 2.01
C LYS A 449 11.07 -19.20 1.10
N GLY A 450 12.26 -19.15 1.70
CA GLY A 450 13.53 -19.45 1.05
C GLY A 450 13.57 -20.85 0.44
N LYS A 451 14.23 -20.97 -0.72
CA LYS A 451 14.26 -22.17 -1.56
C LYS A 451 15.64 -22.79 -1.67
#